data_AF-A0AAE2BXG9-F1
#
_entry.id   AF-A0AAE2BXG9-F1
#
_cell.length_a   1.000
_cell.length_b   1.000
_cell.length_c   1.000
_cell.angle_alpha   90.00
_cell.angle_beta   90.00
_cell.angle_gamma   90.00
#
_symmetry.space_group_name_H-M   'P 1'
#
loop_
_entity.id
_entity.type
_entity.pdbx_description
1 polymer ?
#
loop_
_entity_poly.entity_id
_entity_poly.type
_entity_poly.pdbx_seq_one_letter_code
_entity_poly.pdbx_strand_id
1 'polypeptide(L)'
;MASGSHSLTLGRLYAWEKKLYEEVKDGDSIRRIYERKCNHLRNQDVRGDEGLTVDKTRAAVKDLYSRILVAIRSAETISNQIDKLRDEELEPQMRELLQGMMGTWKIMLESHEIQNKIIFEAKTFTCPSYGKFCNESHRLATLQLETELVNWRACFIEYIAAQKGYIEALHGWLSKFVAPEVEFYSRGRNSAPPCQSNGPPILKVCHDWLDSMNKLPDKAVSFAIKSCAKDVRALWLQQGGTATKEES
;
A
#
# COMPACT_ATOMS: atom_id res chain seq x y z
N MET A 1 -20.23 10.77 2.71
CA MET A 1 -18.84 10.98 3.15
C MET A 1 -18.77 10.61 4.61
N ALA A 2 -18.43 9.37 4.95
CA ALA A 2 -18.24 8.96 6.34
C ALA A 2 -17.37 7.70 6.44
N SER A 3 -16.47 7.48 5.49
CA SER A 3 -15.41 6.52 5.71
C SER A 3 -14.41 7.17 6.67
N GLY A 4 -14.08 6.51 7.78
CA GLY A 4 -13.16 7.05 8.79
C GLY A 4 -11.79 7.39 8.21
N SER A 5 -10.92 8.01 9.01
CA SER A 5 -9.56 8.33 8.53
C SER A 5 -8.81 7.06 8.09
N HIS A 6 -8.36 7.05 6.83
CA HIS A 6 -7.65 5.92 6.24
C HIS A 6 -6.40 5.52 7.04
N SER A 7 -5.63 6.51 7.52
CA SER A 7 -4.45 6.27 8.35
C SER A 7 -4.79 5.62 9.70
N LEU A 8 -5.95 5.95 10.28
CA LEU A 8 -6.41 5.33 11.53
C LEU A 8 -6.84 3.87 11.29
N THR A 9 -7.51 3.57 10.18
CA THR A 9 -7.88 2.19 9.81
C THR A 9 -6.63 1.34 9.60
N LEU A 10 -5.64 1.84 8.86
CA LEU A 10 -4.34 1.16 8.68
C LEU A 10 -3.60 0.95 10.02
N GLY A 11 -3.60 1.96 10.89
CA GLY A 11 -2.99 1.85 12.23
C GLY A 11 -3.67 0.79 13.10
N ARG A 12 -5.01 0.67 13.03
CA ARG A 12 -5.77 -0.37 13.73
C ARG A 12 -5.51 -1.75 13.15
N LEU A 13 -5.46 -1.89 11.83
CA LEU A 13 -5.09 -3.14 11.14
C LEU A 13 -3.72 -3.62 11.63
N TYR A 14 -2.71 -2.74 11.61
CA TYR A 14 -1.37 -3.07 12.09
C TYR A 14 -1.36 -3.52 13.57
N ALA A 15 -2.12 -2.85 14.44
CA ALA A 15 -2.22 -3.24 15.84
C ALA A 15 -2.86 -4.64 16.02
N TRP A 16 -3.90 -4.95 15.25
CA TRP A 16 -4.53 -6.27 15.27
C TRP A 16 -3.63 -7.35 14.70
N GLU A 17 -2.89 -7.08 13.63
CA GLU A 17 -1.91 -8.02 13.09
C GLU A 17 -0.78 -8.32 14.07
N LYS A 18 -0.27 -7.30 14.76
CA LYS A 18 0.74 -7.49 15.80
C LYS A 18 0.20 -8.38 16.92
N LYS A 19 -1.05 -8.16 17.34
CA LYS A 19 -1.72 -8.99 18.34
C LYS A 19 -1.89 -10.44 17.87
N LEU A 20 -2.29 -10.63 16.61
CA LEU A 20 -2.42 -11.96 16.00
C LEU A 20 -1.08 -12.70 16.02
N TYR A 21 0.00 -12.02 15.64
CA TYR A 21 1.34 -12.58 15.67
C TYR A 21 1.76 -13.03 17.07
N GLU A 22 1.51 -12.21 18.09
CA GLU A 22 1.81 -12.55 19.49
C GLU A 22 1.01 -13.78 19.96
N GLU A 23 -0.30 -13.83 19.67
CA GLU A 23 -1.15 -14.96 20.02
C GLU A 23 -0.70 -16.27 19.33
N VAL A 24 -0.39 -16.21 18.04
CA VAL A 24 0.09 -17.39 17.28
C VAL A 24 1.46 -17.86 17.79
N LYS A 25 2.36 -16.93 18.12
CA LYS A 25 3.68 -17.24 18.67
C LYS A 25 3.58 -17.93 20.03
N ASP A 26 2.72 -17.42 20.91
CA ASP A 26 2.50 -17.99 22.24
C ASP A 26 1.80 -19.35 22.14
N GLY A 27 0.81 -19.48 21.25
CA GLY A 27 0.15 -20.74 20.94
C GLY A 27 1.12 -21.81 20.43
N ASP A 28 2.05 -21.45 19.53
CA ASP A 28 3.09 -22.36 19.03
C ASP A 28 4.06 -22.79 20.14
N SER A 29 4.42 -21.89 21.05
CA SER A 29 5.23 -22.22 22.23
C SER A 29 4.54 -23.27 23.11
N ILE A 30 3.24 -23.11 23.38
CA ILE A 30 2.44 -24.08 24.14
C ILE A 30 2.36 -25.41 23.39
N ARG A 31 2.16 -25.39 22.07
CA ARG A 31 2.14 -26.58 21.21
C ARG A 31 3.44 -27.38 21.32
N ARG A 32 4.60 -26.72 21.28
CA ARG A 32 5.91 -27.40 21.44
C ARG A 32 6.04 -28.07 22.81
N ILE A 33 5.50 -27.46 23.88
CA ILE A 33 5.50 -28.05 25.22
C ILE A 33 4.57 -29.27 25.27
N TYR A 34 3.37 -29.15 24.67
CA TYR A 34 2.42 -30.24 24.52
C TYR A 34 3.05 -31.45 23.82
N GLU A 35 3.72 -31.24 22.69
CA GLU A 35 4.39 -32.32 21.93
C GLU A 35 5.45 -33.05 22.78
N ARG A 36 6.29 -32.31 23.53
CA ARG A 36 7.26 -32.91 24.47
C ARG A 36 6.57 -33.71 25.58
N LYS A 37 5.47 -33.22 26.14
CA LYS A 37 4.72 -33.91 27.19
C LYS A 37 4.02 -35.16 26.68
N CYS A 38 3.47 -35.13 25.47
CA CYS A 38 2.92 -36.31 24.80
C CYS A 38 3.98 -37.38 24.57
N ASN A 39 5.18 -36.99 24.11
CA ASN A 39 6.30 -37.92 23.96
C ASN A 39 6.74 -38.50 25.31
N HIS A 40 6.77 -37.68 26.36
CA HIS A 40 7.08 -38.16 27.71
C HIS A 40 6.04 -39.18 28.21
N LEU A 41 4.74 -38.91 28.03
CA LEU A 41 3.67 -39.82 28.42
C LEU A 41 3.78 -41.16 27.67
N ARG A 42 4.03 -41.12 26.36
CA ARG A 42 4.25 -42.32 25.54
C ARG A 42 5.44 -43.15 26.04
N ASN A 43 6.50 -42.49 26.51
CA ASN A 43 7.67 -43.18 27.08
C ASN A 43 7.39 -43.79 28.47
N GLN A 44 6.48 -43.22 29.26
CA GLN A 44 6.03 -43.79 30.54
C GLN A 44 5.17 -45.04 30.31
N ASP A 45 4.25 -44.96 29.34
CA ASP A 45 3.39 -46.10 28.94
C ASP A 45 4.23 -47.30 28.47
N VAL A 46 5.30 -47.08 27.70
CA VAL A 46 6.20 -48.15 27.22
C VAL A 46 7.01 -48.80 28.35
N ARG A 47 7.36 -48.04 29.40
CA ARG A 47 8.11 -48.56 30.56
C ARG A 47 7.23 -49.29 31.57
N GLY A 48 5.90 -49.17 31.45
CA GLY A 48 4.96 -49.69 32.44
C GLY A 48 4.99 -48.90 33.76
N ASP A 49 5.32 -47.61 33.70
CA ASP A 49 5.23 -46.74 34.88
C ASP A 49 3.75 -46.62 35.28
N GLU A 50 3.41 -46.81 36.56
CA GLU A 50 2.03 -46.67 37.07
C GLU A 50 1.96 -45.74 38.29
N GLY A 51 0.77 -45.18 38.51
CA GLY A 51 0.44 -44.37 39.68
C GLY A 51 0.45 -42.85 39.45
N LEU A 52 0.60 -42.11 40.55
CA LEU A 52 0.42 -40.66 40.63
C LEU A 52 1.25 -39.83 39.63
N THR A 53 2.39 -40.35 39.18
CA THR A 53 3.29 -39.66 38.23
C THR A 53 2.71 -39.62 36.82
N VAL A 54 2.13 -40.73 36.35
CA VAL A 54 1.48 -40.83 35.04
C VAL A 54 0.20 -40.01 34.99
N ASP A 55 -0.59 -40.03 36.06
CA ASP A 55 -1.81 -39.21 36.16
C ASP A 55 -1.52 -37.71 36.11
N LYS A 56 -0.44 -37.26 36.77
CA LYS A 56 0.06 -35.87 36.65
C LYS A 56 0.45 -35.53 35.22
N THR A 57 1.16 -36.42 34.52
CA THR A 57 1.52 -36.19 33.11
C THR A 57 0.28 -36.11 32.22
N ARG A 58 -0.70 -37.01 32.41
CA ARG A 58 -1.96 -37.02 31.67
C ARG A 58 -2.79 -35.75 31.91
N ALA A 59 -2.85 -35.27 33.15
CA ALA A 59 -3.50 -34.00 33.49
C ALA A 59 -2.82 -32.82 32.79
N ALA A 60 -1.48 -32.75 32.81
CA ALA A 60 -0.73 -31.71 32.12
C ALA A 60 -0.94 -31.72 30.59
N VAL A 61 -1.03 -32.90 29.96
CA VAL A 61 -1.34 -33.02 28.52
C VAL A 61 -2.73 -32.47 28.21
N LYS A 62 -3.74 -32.80 29.03
CA LYS A 62 -5.12 -32.27 28.86
C LYS A 62 -5.20 -30.76 29.06
N ASP A 63 -4.48 -30.21 30.04
CA ASP A 63 -4.38 -28.77 30.27
C ASP A 63 -3.76 -28.06 29.06
N LEU A 64 -2.59 -28.52 28.59
CA LEU A 64 -1.91 -27.95 27.43
C LEU A 64 -2.76 -28.02 26.17
N TYR A 65 -3.48 -29.13 25.95
CA TYR A 65 -4.40 -29.26 24.83
C TYR A 65 -5.53 -28.23 24.90
N SER A 66 -6.14 -28.05 26.07
CA SER A 66 -7.18 -27.03 26.28
C SER A 66 -6.65 -25.63 25.99
N ARG A 67 -5.43 -25.32 26.43
CA ARG A 67 -4.77 -24.03 26.18
C ARG A 67 -4.47 -23.80 24.69
N ILE A 68 -4.06 -24.82 23.94
CA ILE A 68 -3.89 -24.74 22.49
C ILE A 68 -5.22 -24.40 21.81
N LEU A 69 -6.32 -25.08 22.19
CA LEU A 69 -7.64 -24.78 21.64
C LEU A 69 -8.09 -23.34 21.93
N VAL A 70 -7.81 -22.84 23.13
CA VAL A 70 -8.09 -21.43 23.49
C VAL A 70 -7.27 -20.48 22.61
N ALA A 71 -5.98 -20.73 22.41
CA ALA A 71 -5.13 -19.90 21.56
C ALA A 71 -5.61 -19.89 20.09
N ILE A 72 -6.02 -21.04 19.56
CA ILE A 72 -6.62 -21.13 18.21
C ILE A 72 -7.87 -20.26 18.11
N ARG A 73 -8.81 -20.38 19.06
CA ARG A 73 -10.04 -19.56 19.06
C ARG A 73 -9.76 -18.06 19.23
N SER A 74 -8.75 -17.70 20.02
CA SER A 74 -8.29 -16.31 20.17
C SER A 74 -7.78 -15.77 18.83
N ALA A 75 -6.90 -16.54 18.16
CA ALA A 75 -6.38 -16.19 16.84
C ALA A 75 -7.49 -16.06 15.79
N GLU A 76 -8.44 -16.99 15.74
CA GLU A 76 -9.62 -16.92 14.84
C GLU A 76 -10.44 -15.65 15.09
N THR A 77 -10.65 -15.29 16.36
CA THR A 77 -11.39 -14.06 16.72
C THR A 77 -10.66 -12.81 16.26
N ILE A 78 -9.33 -12.77 16.41
CA ILE A 78 -8.50 -11.65 15.95
C ILE A 78 -8.51 -11.58 14.42
N SER A 79 -8.34 -12.70 13.71
CA SER A 79 -8.40 -12.76 12.25
C SER A 79 -9.73 -12.26 11.71
N ASN A 80 -10.85 -12.68 12.29
CA ASN A 80 -12.18 -12.19 11.91
C ASN A 80 -12.30 -10.67 12.10
N GLN A 81 -11.66 -10.11 13.12
CA GLN A 81 -11.65 -8.66 13.35
C GLN A 81 -10.79 -7.92 12.31
N ILE A 82 -9.71 -8.52 11.83
CA ILE A 82 -8.89 -8.00 10.72
C ILE A 82 -9.68 -8.04 9.41
N ASP A 83 -10.33 -9.17 9.10
CA ASP A 83 -11.18 -9.32 7.91
C ASP A 83 -12.29 -8.26 7.90
N LYS A 84 -12.94 -8.05 9.04
CA LYS A 84 -13.97 -7.02 9.20
C LYS A 84 -13.44 -5.62 8.90
N LEU A 85 -12.27 -5.25 9.44
CA LEU A 85 -11.66 -3.95 9.16
C LEU A 85 -11.25 -3.78 7.70
N ARG A 86 -10.76 -4.86 7.07
CA ARG A 86 -10.41 -4.87 5.66
C ARG A 86 -11.64 -4.61 4.79
N ASP A 87 -12.71 -5.36 5.01
CA ASP A 87 -13.85 -5.39 4.11
C ASP A 87 -14.82 -4.21 4.37
N GLU A 88 -15.05 -3.86 5.64
CA GLU A 88 -16.05 -2.84 6.01
C GLU A 88 -15.47 -1.42 6.07
N GLU A 89 -14.17 -1.26 6.35
CA GLU A 89 -13.55 0.08 6.46
C GLU A 89 -12.53 0.34 5.33
N LEU A 90 -11.53 -0.53 5.17
CA LEU A 90 -10.45 -0.26 4.24
C LEU A 90 -10.91 -0.27 2.77
N GLU A 91 -11.73 -1.25 2.39
CA GLU A 91 -12.25 -1.39 1.03
C GLU A 91 -13.03 -0.14 0.53
N PRO A 92 -14.01 0.41 1.28
CA PRO A 92 -14.66 1.64 0.86
C PRO A 92 -13.71 2.85 0.87
N GLN A 93 -12.78 2.98 1.82
CA GLN A 93 -11.77 4.06 1.82
C GLN A 93 -10.90 4.02 0.55
N MET A 94 -10.49 2.82 0.14
CA MET A 94 -9.71 2.65 -1.10
C MET A 94 -10.49 3.07 -2.34
N ARG A 95 -11.78 2.72 -2.41
CA ARG A 95 -12.63 3.17 -3.51
C ARG A 95 -12.79 4.69 -3.55
N GLU A 96 -13.01 5.31 -2.39
CA GLU A 96 -13.08 6.77 -2.28
C GLU A 96 -11.76 7.43 -2.70
N LEU A 97 -10.62 6.86 -2.31
CA LEU A 97 -9.29 7.32 -2.72
C LEU A 97 -9.10 7.24 -4.24
N LEU A 98 -9.43 6.09 -4.85
CA LEU A 98 -9.35 5.89 -6.30
C LEU A 98 -10.25 6.88 -7.07
N GLN A 99 -11.46 7.12 -6.58
CA GLN A 99 -12.38 8.10 -7.15
C GLN A 99 -11.83 9.52 -7.05
N GLY A 100 -11.27 9.90 -5.90
CA GLY A 100 -10.62 11.19 -5.69
C GLY A 100 -9.45 11.40 -6.64
N MET A 101 -8.56 10.40 -6.75
CA MET A 101 -7.43 10.43 -7.66
C MET A 101 -7.87 10.55 -9.13
N MET A 102 -8.88 9.78 -9.55
CA MET A 102 -9.45 9.90 -10.89
C MET A 102 -9.98 11.30 -11.16
N GLY A 103 -10.62 11.94 -10.16
CA GLY A 103 -11.06 13.33 -10.25
C GLY A 103 -9.89 14.30 -10.45
N THR A 104 -8.82 14.17 -9.67
CA THR A 104 -7.60 14.99 -9.81
C THR A 104 -6.99 14.87 -11.20
N TRP A 105 -6.90 13.64 -11.75
CA TRP A 105 -6.36 13.43 -13.09
C TRP A 105 -7.24 14.01 -14.20
N LYS A 106 -8.56 13.99 -14.04
CA LYS A 106 -9.48 14.67 -14.98
C LYS A 106 -9.26 16.18 -15.00
N ILE A 107 -9.17 16.80 -13.82
CA ILE A 107 -8.88 18.25 -13.71
C ILE A 107 -7.53 18.59 -14.36
N MET A 108 -6.51 17.75 -14.16
CA MET A 108 -5.20 17.92 -14.80
C MET A 108 -5.29 17.83 -16.32
N LEU A 109 -6.04 16.86 -16.85
CA LEU A 109 -6.26 16.70 -18.28
C LEU A 109 -6.93 17.94 -18.89
N GLU A 110 -8.04 18.40 -18.30
CA GLU A 110 -8.76 19.60 -18.72
C GLU A 110 -7.85 20.84 -18.70
N SER A 111 -7.02 20.97 -17.66
CA SER A 111 -6.05 22.06 -17.53
C SER A 111 -5.03 22.04 -18.67
N HIS A 112 -4.50 20.86 -19.03
CA HIS A 112 -3.56 20.71 -20.13
C HIS A 112 -4.21 20.92 -21.51
N GLU A 113 -5.47 20.52 -21.69
CA GLU A 113 -6.23 20.81 -22.92
C GLU A 113 -6.40 22.32 -23.14
N ILE A 114 -6.73 23.05 -22.07
CA ILE A 114 -6.84 24.51 -22.10
C ILE A 114 -5.46 25.15 -22.40
N GLN A 115 -4.39 24.71 -21.72
CA GLN A 115 -3.03 25.19 -21.99
C GLN A 115 -2.62 24.96 -23.45
N ASN A 116 -2.90 23.77 -24.00
CA ASN A 116 -2.61 23.46 -25.39
C ASN A 116 -3.36 24.36 -26.36
N LYS A 117 -4.64 24.66 -26.09
CA LYS A 117 -5.43 25.59 -26.90
C LYS A 117 -4.85 27.01 -26.87
N ILE A 118 -4.47 27.52 -25.70
CA ILE A 118 -3.83 28.83 -25.55
C ILE A 118 -2.51 28.88 -26.34
N ILE A 119 -1.68 27.84 -26.25
CA ILE A 119 -0.41 27.75 -26.98
C ILE A 119 -0.66 27.74 -28.50
N PHE A 120 -1.66 26.99 -28.96
CA PHE A 120 -2.02 26.95 -30.38
C PHE A 120 -2.45 28.32 -30.89
N GLU A 121 -3.36 28.99 -30.18
CA GLU A 121 -3.83 30.34 -30.53
C GLU A 121 -2.68 31.35 -30.53
N ALA A 122 -1.81 31.31 -29.52
CA ALA A 122 -0.62 32.16 -29.44
C ALA A 122 0.34 31.96 -30.61
N LYS A 123 0.54 30.72 -31.09
CA LYS A 123 1.36 30.41 -32.27
C LYS A 123 0.76 30.96 -33.57
N THR A 124 -0.57 30.96 -33.69
CA THR A 124 -1.26 31.50 -34.87
C THR A 124 -1.33 33.02 -34.88
N PHE A 125 -1.09 33.67 -33.74
CA PHE A 125 -1.10 35.11 -33.61
C PHE A 125 0.14 35.74 -34.24
N THR A 126 -0.02 36.31 -35.44
CA THR A 126 1.03 37.02 -36.17
C THR A 126 1.01 38.51 -35.81
N CYS A 127 1.83 38.91 -34.84
CA CYS A 127 2.02 40.32 -34.49
C CYS A 127 3.45 40.79 -34.85
N PRO A 128 3.62 41.84 -35.68
CA PRO A 128 4.94 42.38 -36.05
C PRO A 128 5.75 42.92 -34.85
N SER A 129 5.10 43.14 -33.70
CA SER A 129 5.69 43.63 -32.45
C SER A 129 6.13 42.51 -31.50
N TYR A 130 5.85 41.24 -31.85
CA TYR A 130 6.14 40.08 -31.01
C TYR A 130 7.67 39.97 -30.80
N GLY A 131 8.11 40.08 -29.54
CA GLY A 131 9.53 40.11 -29.17
C GLY A 131 10.15 41.50 -28.96
N LYS A 132 9.44 42.61 -29.21
CA LYS A 132 9.97 43.98 -28.98
C LYS A 132 9.77 44.51 -27.56
N PHE A 133 8.95 43.87 -26.73
CA PHE A 133 8.64 44.34 -25.37
C PHE A 133 8.81 43.22 -24.34
N CYS A 134 10.03 43.05 -23.84
CA CYS A 134 10.26 42.34 -22.58
C CYS A 134 10.54 43.37 -21.50
N ASN A 135 9.65 43.47 -20.50
CA ASN A 135 9.85 44.29 -19.32
C ASN A 135 10.21 43.39 -18.13
N GLU A 136 10.57 43.99 -17.00
CA GLU A 136 10.95 43.25 -15.80
C GLU A 136 9.85 42.31 -15.29
N SER A 137 8.57 42.69 -15.45
CA SER A 137 7.43 41.85 -15.08
C SER A 137 7.38 40.56 -15.90
N HIS A 138 7.60 40.63 -17.21
CA HIS A 138 7.67 39.44 -18.07
C HIS A 138 8.83 38.51 -17.70
N ARG A 139 9.99 39.09 -17.35
CA ARG A 139 11.17 38.35 -16.88
C ARG A 139 10.87 37.64 -15.57
N LEU A 140 10.28 38.34 -14.61
CA LEU A 140 9.90 37.77 -13.32
C LEU A 140 8.87 36.64 -13.48
N ALA A 141 7.84 36.83 -14.32
CA ALA A 141 6.85 35.80 -14.60
C ALA A 141 7.46 34.54 -15.24
N THR A 142 8.44 34.71 -16.14
CA THR A 142 9.17 33.60 -16.76
C THR A 142 9.99 32.83 -15.73
N LEU A 143 10.68 33.54 -14.82
CA LEU A 143 11.46 32.92 -13.74
C LEU A 143 10.57 32.19 -12.72
N GLN A 144 9.41 32.77 -12.39
CA GLN A 144 8.41 32.12 -11.55
C GLN A 144 7.89 30.85 -12.22
N LEU A 145 7.59 30.88 -13.52
CA LEU A 145 7.17 29.69 -14.27
C LEU A 145 8.24 28.59 -14.25
N GLU A 146 9.52 28.92 -14.45
CA GLU A 146 10.62 27.96 -14.32
C GLU A 146 10.60 27.29 -12.93
N THR A 147 10.49 28.10 -11.88
CA THR A 147 10.48 27.64 -10.48
C THR A 147 9.29 26.70 -10.23
N GLU A 148 8.10 27.08 -10.68
CA GLU A 148 6.89 26.25 -10.55
C GLU A 148 6.98 24.95 -11.36
N LEU A 149 7.61 24.95 -12.54
CA LEU A 149 7.84 23.72 -13.31
C LEU A 149 8.83 22.77 -12.61
N VAL A 150 9.87 23.31 -11.98
CA VAL A 150 10.82 22.52 -11.19
C VAL A 150 10.11 21.92 -9.96
N ASN A 151 9.33 22.72 -9.24
CA ASN A 151 8.54 22.27 -8.10
C ASN A 151 7.51 21.21 -8.51
N TRP A 152 6.76 21.46 -9.58
CA TRP A 152 5.79 20.52 -10.12
C TRP A 152 6.44 19.19 -10.49
N ARG A 153 7.62 19.22 -11.12
CA ARG A 153 8.37 18.00 -11.42
C ARG A 153 8.73 17.21 -10.16
N ALA A 154 9.24 17.88 -9.12
CA ALA A 154 9.59 17.24 -7.86
C ALA A 154 8.36 16.60 -7.21
N CYS A 155 7.29 17.38 -7.03
CA CYS A 155 6.03 16.91 -6.49
C CYS A 155 5.43 15.75 -7.30
N PHE A 156 5.50 15.79 -8.63
CA PHE A 156 5.02 14.71 -9.50
C PHE A 156 5.78 13.40 -9.27
N ILE A 157 7.11 13.45 -9.18
CA ILE A 157 7.93 12.26 -8.91
C ILE A 157 7.57 11.66 -7.55
N GLU A 158 7.51 12.50 -6.52
CA GLU A 158 7.18 12.07 -5.16
C GLU A 158 5.76 11.50 -5.08
N TYR A 159 4.79 12.14 -5.74
CA TYR A 159 3.41 11.68 -5.79
C TYR A 159 3.26 10.31 -6.43
N ILE A 160 3.92 10.08 -7.59
CA ILE A 160 3.90 8.77 -8.25
C ILE A 160 4.62 7.71 -7.41
N ALA A 161 5.76 8.06 -6.81
CA ALA A 161 6.50 7.15 -5.95
C ALA A 161 5.69 6.75 -4.70
N ALA A 162 5.04 7.71 -4.05
CA ALA A 162 4.19 7.47 -2.89
C ALA A 162 3.00 6.57 -3.24
N GLN A 163 2.35 6.78 -4.39
CA GLN A 163 1.27 5.90 -4.84
C GLN A 163 1.73 4.48 -5.12
N LYS A 164 2.85 4.31 -5.84
CA LYS A 164 3.44 2.99 -6.12
C LYS A 164 3.79 2.27 -4.82
N GLY A 165 4.54 2.93 -3.92
CA GLY A 165 4.93 2.33 -2.65
C GLY A 165 3.73 1.96 -1.78
N TYR A 166 2.69 2.80 -1.75
CA TYR A 166 1.45 2.50 -1.03
C TYR A 166 0.75 1.26 -1.58
N ILE A 167 0.51 1.20 -2.90
CA ILE A 167 -0.23 0.08 -3.50
C ILE A 167 0.58 -1.22 -3.51
N GLU A 168 1.91 -1.14 -3.63
CA GLU A 168 2.81 -2.28 -3.48
C GLU A 168 2.74 -2.88 -2.07
N ALA A 169 2.84 -2.04 -1.04
CA ALA A 169 2.75 -2.47 0.35
C ALA A 169 1.39 -3.12 0.63
N LEU A 170 0.31 -2.51 0.15
CA LEU A 170 -1.03 -3.01 0.39
C LEU A 170 -1.34 -4.29 -0.39
N HIS A 171 -0.94 -4.38 -1.65
CA HIS A 171 -1.05 -5.61 -2.44
C HIS A 171 -0.24 -6.75 -1.79
N GLY A 172 0.98 -6.45 -1.33
CA GLY A 172 1.84 -7.42 -0.64
C GLY A 172 1.22 -7.94 0.66
N TRP A 173 0.55 -7.06 1.41
CA TRP A 173 -0.22 -7.41 2.60
C TRP A 173 -1.44 -8.28 2.25
N LEU A 174 -2.29 -7.84 1.32
CA LEU A 174 -3.50 -8.57 0.90
C LEU A 174 -3.20 -9.95 0.30
N SER A 175 -2.05 -10.10 -0.34
CA SER A 175 -1.61 -11.39 -0.91
C SER A 175 -1.38 -12.46 0.18
N LYS A 176 -1.18 -12.07 1.44
CA LYS A 176 -1.03 -13.02 2.57
C LYS A 176 -2.33 -13.70 2.98
N PHE A 177 -3.48 -13.16 2.58
CA PHE A 177 -4.79 -13.77 2.82
C PHE A 177 -5.11 -14.89 1.83
N VAL A 178 -4.35 -14.99 0.74
CA VAL A 178 -4.45 -16.12 -0.18
C VAL A 178 -3.75 -17.30 0.49
N ALA A 179 -4.54 -18.25 1.00
CA ALA A 179 -3.99 -19.44 1.64
C ALA A 179 -2.97 -20.12 0.71
N PRO A 180 -1.73 -20.36 1.16
CA PRO A 180 -0.90 -21.36 0.51
C PRO A 180 -1.65 -22.68 0.58
N GLU A 181 -1.72 -23.41 -0.52
CA GLU A 181 -2.28 -24.76 -0.59
C GLU A 181 -1.42 -25.70 0.27
N VAL A 182 -1.59 -25.63 1.58
CA VAL A 182 -0.86 -26.43 2.57
C VAL A 182 -1.92 -27.10 3.42
N GLU A 183 -2.10 -28.40 3.15
CA GLU A 183 -2.88 -29.33 3.97
C GLU A 183 -2.33 -29.34 5.40
N PHE A 184 -2.82 -28.45 6.26
CA PHE A 184 -2.61 -28.59 7.69
C PHE A 184 -3.45 -29.76 8.21
N TYR A 185 -2.77 -30.90 8.41
CA TYR A 185 -3.12 -32.04 9.28
C TYR A 185 -4.60 -32.26 9.57
N SER A 186 -5.44 -32.39 8.54
CA SER A 186 -6.85 -32.73 8.71
C SER A 186 -7.06 -34.22 8.40
N ARG A 187 -6.55 -35.10 9.26
CA ARG A 187 -7.04 -36.48 9.34
C ARG A 187 -8.35 -36.48 10.12
N GLY A 188 -9.41 -35.97 9.50
CA GLY A 188 -10.70 -35.80 10.15
C GLY A 188 -11.73 -35.19 9.20
N ARG A 189 -12.34 -36.07 8.41
CA ARG A 189 -13.52 -35.87 7.57
C ARG A 189 -14.45 -34.76 8.10
N ASN A 190 -14.64 -33.68 7.34
CA ASN A 190 -15.91 -32.98 7.13
C ASN A 190 -15.76 -31.99 5.95
N SER A 191 -16.80 -31.94 5.13
CA SER A 191 -16.98 -31.16 3.92
C SER A 191 -16.60 -29.68 4.07
N ALA A 192 -15.49 -29.25 3.46
CA ALA A 192 -15.24 -27.84 3.19
C ALA A 192 -16.05 -27.42 1.94
N PRO A 193 -16.67 -26.22 1.91
CA PRO A 193 -17.34 -25.72 0.72
C PRO A 193 -16.30 -25.48 -0.40
N PRO A 194 -16.71 -25.49 -1.68
CA PRO A 194 -15.80 -25.27 -2.79
C PRO A 194 -15.15 -23.89 -2.64
N CYS A 195 -13.82 -23.89 -2.62
CA CYS A 195 -12.95 -22.73 -2.49
C CYS A 195 -13.42 -21.60 -3.43
N GLN A 196 -14.12 -20.59 -2.89
CA GLN A 196 -14.51 -19.41 -3.64
C GLN A 196 -13.25 -18.57 -3.88
N SER A 197 -12.71 -18.62 -5.09
CA SER A 197 -11.91 -17.54 -5.69
C SER A 197 -10.88 -16.88 -4.75
N ASN A 198 -9.94 -17.67 -4.21
CA ASN A 198 -8.56 -17.36 -3.78
C ASN A 198 -8.15 -15.93 -3.36
N GLY A 199 -8.97 -15.16 -2.64
CA GLY A 199 -8.55 -13.90 -2.00
C GLY A 199 -9.68 -12.87 -1.85
N PRO A 200 -9.48 -11.83 -1.01
CA PRO A 200 -10.50 -10.81 -0.80
C PRO A 200 -10.71 -9.98 -2.10
N PRO A 201 -11.94 -9.54 -2.43
CA PRO A 201 -12.24 -8.83 -3.69
C PRO A 201 -11.34 -7.61 -3.93
N ILE A 202 -10.97 -6.90 -2.86
CA ILE A 202 -10.05 -5.77 -2.86
C ILE A 202 -8.66 -6.09 -3.43
N LEU A 203 -8.20 -7.35 -3.32
CA LEU A 203 -6.91 -7.80 -3.85
C LEU A 203 -6.84 -7.64 -5.37
N LYS A 204 -7.91 -7.99 -6.09
CA LYS A 204 -7.96 -7.82 -7.55
C LYS A 204 -7.87 -6.35 -7.95
N VAL A 205 -8.59 -5.48 -7.24
CA VAL A 205 -8.52 -4.03 -7.48
C VAL A 205 -7.11 -3.51 -7.23
N CYS A 206 -6.45 -3.97 -6.16
CA CYS A 206 -5.07 -3.58 -5.86
C CYS A 206 -4.08 -4.07 -6.92
N HIS A 207 -4.26 -5.30 -7.40
CA HIS A 207 -3.46 -5.88 -8.48
C HIS A 207 -3.60 -5.05 -9.77
N ASP A 208 -4.84 -4.80 -10.21
CA ASP A 208 -5.10 -4.04 -11.45
C ASP A 208 -4.59 -2.59 -11.34
N TRP A 209 -4.69 -1.99 -10.15
CA TRP A 209 -4.13 -0.66 -9.87
C TRP A 209 -2.59 -0.67 -9.94
N LEU A 210 -1.93 -1.61 -9.26
CA LEU A 210 -0.47 -1.76 -9.29
C LEU A 210 0.04 -1.98 -10.73
N ASP A 211 -0.60 -2.88 -11.47
CA ASP A 211 -0.28 -3.14 -12.88
C ASP A 211 -0.42 -1.89 -13.76
N SER A 212 -1.47 -1.11 -13.53
CA SER A 212 -1.70 0.15 -14.24
C SER A 212 -0.60 1.16 -13.90
N MET A 213 -0.25 1.30 -12.62
CA MET A 213 0.83 2.20 -12.16
C MET A 213 2.19 1.81 -12.76
N ASN A 214 2.46 0.53 -12.92
CA ASN A 214 3.71 0.03 -13.52
C ASN A 214 3.83 0.32 -15.01
N LYS A 215 2.69 0.46 -15.72
CA LYS A 215 2.64 0.78 -17.16
C LYS A 215 2.68 2.28 -17.44
N LEU A 216 2.59 3.14 -16.41
CA LEU A 216 2.58 4.59 -16.60
C LEU A 216 3.92 5.09 -17.17
N PRO A 217 3.90 6.04 -18.12
CA PRO A 217 5.10 6.66 -18.66
C PRO A 217 5.67 7.75 -17.72
N ASP A 218 5.70 7.51 -16.41
CA ASP A 218 6.03 8.54 -15.39
C ASP A 218 7.43 9.16 -15.60
N LYS A 219 8.41 8.35 -15.98
CA LYS A 219 9.77 8.81 -16.28
C LYS A 219 9.80 9.74 -17.50
N ALA A 220 9.03 9.41 -18.54
CA ALA A 220 8.96 10.21 -19.76
C ALA A 220 8.28 11.55 -19.49
N VAL A 221 7.19 11.56 -18.72
CA VAL A 221 6.52 12.79 -18.28
C VAL A 221 7.45 13.65 -17.43
N SER A 222 8.13 13.07 -16.44
CA SER A 222 9.11 13.79 -15.61
C SER A 222 10.25 14.41 -16.43
N PHE A 223 10.70 13.71 -17.48
CA PHE A 223 11.71 14.24 -18.40
C PHE A 223 11.16 15.38 -19.26
N ALA A 224 9.93 15.26 -19.77
CA ALA A 224 9.26 16.30 -20.54
C ALA A 224 9.09 17.59 -19.72
N ILE A 225 8.66 17.49 -18.45
CA ILE A 225 8.57 18.65 -17.54
C ILE A 225 9.95 19.29 -17.33
N LYS A 226 11.00 18.48 -17.14
CA LYS A 226 12.38 18.96 -17.02
C LYS A 226 12.84 19.70 -18.27
N SER A 227 12.51 19.18 -19.46
CA SER A 227 12.84 19.82 -20.73
C SER A 227 12.13 21.16 -20.86
N CYS A 228 10.83 21.20 -20.57
CA CYS A 228 10.04 22.43 -20.58
C CYS A 228 10.64 23.51 -19.65
N ALA A 229 11.03 23.13 -18.42
CA ALA A 229 11.69 24.05 -17.50
C ALA A 229 13.01 24.61 -18.06
N LYS A 230 13.81 23.80 -18.77
CA LYS A 230 15.02 24.27 -19.46
C LYS A 230 14.71 25.24 -20.59
N ASP A 231 13.65 24.98 -21.36
CA ASP A 231 13.23 25.85 -22.45
C ASP A 231 12.76 27.21 -21.89
N VAL A 232 12.03 27.22 -20.77
CA VAL A 232 11.64 28.44 -20.05
C VAL A 232 12.87 29.18 -19.51
N ARG A 233 13.87 28.49 -18.96
CA ARG A 233 15.14 29.10 -18.54
C ARG A 233 15.89 29.74 -19.71
N ALA A 234 15.94 29.06 -20.85
CA ALA A 234 16.57 29.61 -22.06
C ALA A 234 15.83 30.87 -22.54
N LEU A 235 14.50 30.87 -22.49
CA LEU A 235 13.68 32.04 -22.80
C LEU A 235 13.96 33.22 -21.85
N TRP A 236 14.08 32.95 -20.55
CA TRP A 236 14.45 33.98 -19.56
C TRP A 236 15.83 34.61 -19.83
N LEU A 237 16.82 33.81 -20.25
CA LEU A 237 18.13 34.31 -20.64
C LEU A 237 18.05 35.20 -21.89
N GLN A 238 17.26 34.81 -22.89
CA GLN A 238 17.02 35.63 -24.10
C GLN A 238 16.32 36.96 -23.78
N GLN A 239 15.54 37.00 -22.71
CA GLN A 239 14.90 38.21 -22.19
C GLN A 239 15.84 39.16 -21.42
N GLY A 240 17.15 38.87 -21.38
CA GLY A 240 18.14 39.70 -20.69
C GLY A 240 18.37 39.33 -19.22
N GLY A 241 17.91 38.14 -18.79
CA GLY A 241 18.23 37.54 -17.50
C GLY A 241 19.74 37.41 -17.26
N THR A 242 20.29 38.13 -16.28
CA THR A 242 21.67 37.89 -15.81
C THR A 242 21.63 36.75 -14.80
N ALA A 243 22.21 35.60 -15.15
CA ALA A 243 22.45 34.55 -14.16
C ALA A 243 23.38 35.13 -13.08
N THR A 244 22.88 35.32 -11.86
CA THR A 244 23.74 35.48 -10.70
C THR A 244 24.57 34.21 -10.62
N LYS A 245 25.86 34.34 -10.93
CA LYS A 245 26.87 33.40 -10.46
C LYS A 245 26.82 33.50 -8.93
N GLU A 246 26.09 32.61 -8.28
CA GLU A 246 26.35 32.33 -6.88
C GLU A 246 27.73 31.66 -6.84
N GLU A 247 28.70 32.44 -6.37
CA GLU A 247 30.03 32.01 -6.03
C GLU A 247 29.97 31.03 -4.85
N SER A 248 30.68 29.91 -5.03
CA SER A 248 31.23 28.99 -4.01
C SER A 248 30.27 28.04 -3.29
#